data_AF-A0A9P8DR45-F1
#
_entry.id   AF-A0A9P8DR45-F1
#
_cell.length_a   1.000
_cell.length_b   1.000
_cell.length_c   1.000
_cell.angle_alpha   90.00
_cell.angle_beta   90.00
_cell.angle_gamma   90.00
#
_symmetry.space_group_name_H-M   'P 1'
#
loop_
_entity.id
_entity.type
_entity.pdbx_description
1 polymer ?
#
loop_
_entity_poly.entity_id
_entity_poly.type
_entity_poly.pdbx_seq_one_letter_code
_entity_poly.pdbx_strand_id
1 'polypeptide(L)'
;MEEYRSGDPSLAFVDDEAEKAPTFDDPYEERKYVKHRLALGFRVLANFGLAEGVAGHVTVRDPVDPNSFWVNPFGLHFSLIRDEDLIRVNHEAAYAIHAEIHKARPDVLCAAHSHSTYGRAFCATGRTLDMLTQDFCVFWNDHILWSNFAGLVLAPAEGKAIAAALGTKKAALLGNHGIMTVGPTIEATIAWFVLLERCCQIQLLADASSAGSGKPLLTIGEHEAKSTWEAVGTTGNGYFQGLPLFQVAEQEFNERSFLGKGLKAA
;
A
#
# COMPACT_ATOMS: atom_id res chain seq x y z
N MET A 1 15.11 35.59 -1.18
CA MET A 1 14.67 34.50 -0.29
C MET A 1 15.81 33.50 -0.28
N GLU A 2 16.33 33.14 0.89
CA GLU A 2 17.35 32.09 0.99
C GLU A 2 16.75 30.78 0.48
N GLU A 3 17.46 30.10 -0.42
CA GLU A 3 17.17 28.72 -0.81
C GLU A 3 17.46 27.83 0.41
N TYR A 4 16.41 27.40 1.11
CA TYR A 4 16.56 26.42 2.17
C TYR A 4 16.93 25.07 1.56
N ARG A 5 18.15 24.58 1.83
CA ARG A 5 18.69 23.31 1.33
C ARG A 5 17.99 22.06 1.87
N SER A 6 17.10 22.17 2.85
CA SER A 6 16.43 21.01 3.47
C SER A 6 15.56 20.19 2.51
N GLY A 7 15.24 20.72 1.33
CA GLY A 7 14.52 19.99 0.28
C GLY A 7 15.40 19.17 -0.66
N ASP A 8 16.73 19.22 -0.56
CA ASP A 8 17.65 18.45 -1.42
C ASP A 8 17.61 16.95 -1.06
N PRO A 9 17.19 16.06 -1.99
CA PRO A 9 17.03 14.64 -1.71
C PRO A 9 18.37 13.95 -1.42
N SER A 10 19.51 14.54 -1.85
CA SER A 10 20.84 14.00 -1.54
C SER A 10 21.20 14.11 -0.06
N LEU A 11 20.46 14.90 0.73
CA LEU A 11 20.62 15.00 2.17
C LEU A 11 19.87 13.90 2.94
N ALA A 12 18.96 13.18 2.29
CA ALA A 12 18.29 12.03 2.89
C ALA A 12 19.31 10.89 3.05
N PHE A 13 19.69 10.61 4.30
CA PHE A 13 20.63 9.53 4.59
C PHE A 13 19.91 8.19 4.44
N VAL A 14 20.39 7.35 3.51
CA VAL A 14 19.84 6.03 3.25
C VAL A 14 20.93 4.99 3.46
N ASP A 15 20.72 4.09 4.42
CA ASP A 15 21.52 2.85 4.50
C ASP A 15 20.93 1.87 3.47
N ASP A 16 21.67 1.64 2.37
CA ASP A 16 21.26 0.77 1.25
C ASP A 16 20.85 -0.64 1.70
N GLU A 17 21.37 -1.13 2.82
CA GLU A 17 21.00 -2.44 3.38
C GLU A 17 19.66 -2.38 4.13
N ALA A 18 19.32 -1.24 4.73
CA ALA A 18 18.06 -1.06 5.46
C ALA A 18 16.83 -1.08 4.54
N GLU A 19 16.99 -0.65 3.29
CA GLU A 19 15.90 -0.50 2.31
C GLU A 19 15.59 -1.74 1.45
N LYS A 20 16.34 -2.83 1.63
CA LYS A 20 16.18 -4.05 0.84
C LYS A 20 15.48 -5.16 1.61
N ALA A 21 14.53 -5.81 0.93
CA ALA A 21 13.96 -7.07 1.37
C ALA A 21 15.03 -8.17 1.40
N PRO A 22 14.92 -9.17 2.28
CA PRO A 22 15.83 -10.32 2.28
C PRO A 22 15.75 -11.07 0.94
N THR A 23 16.87 -11.65 0.55
CA THR A 23 16.98 -12.55 -0.61
C THR A 23 17.05 -13.99 -0.14
N PHE A 24 16.57 -14.91 -0.97
CA PHE A 24 16.47 -16.33 -0.65
C PHE A 24 17.01 -17.16 -1.82
N ASP A 25 17.86 -18.14 -1.53
CA ASP A 25 18.33 -19.10 -2.54
C ASP A 25 17.29 -20.20 -2.83
N ASP A 26 16.47 -20.54 -1.83
CA ASP A 26 15.37 -21.51 -1.94
C ASP A 26 14.01 -20.78 -2.04
N PRO A 27 13.29 -20.90 -3.18
CA PRO A 27 11.98 -20.26 -3.35
C PRO A 27 10.92 -20.82 -2.38
N TYR A 28 11.11 -22.01 -1.79
CA TYR A 28 10.19 -22.53 -0.77
C TYR A 28 10.41 -21.86 0.60
N GLU A 29 11.64 -21.47 0.94
CA GLU A 29 11.90 -20.64 2.12
C GLU A 29 11.39 -19.21 1.91
N GLU A 30 11.57 -18.65 0.71
CA GLU A 30 10.94 -17.38 0.34
C GLU A 30 9.41 -17.45 0.46
N ARG A 31 8.79 -18.54 0.01
CA ARG A 31 7.34 -18.76 0.15
C ARG A 31 6.90 -18.72 1.62
N LYS A 32 7.62 -19.42 2.51
CA LYS A 32 7.32 -19.38 3.96
C LYS A 32 7.42 -17.95 4.49
N TYR A 33 8.49 -17.25 4.13
CA TYR A 33 8.69 -15.86 4.50
C TYR A 33 7.54 -14.96 4.02
N VAL A 34 7.22 -14.93 2.72
CA VAL A 34 6.19 -14.01 2.20
C VAL A 34 4.79 -14.34 2.74
N LYS A 35 4.47 -15.61 3.00
CA LYS A 35 3.21 -15.99 3.66
C LYS A 35 3.14 -15.42 5.08
N HIS A 36 4.22 -15.56 5.84
CA HIS A 36 4.31 -15.03 7.18
C HIS A 36 4.22 -13.49 7.21
N ARG A 37 4.98 -12.84 6.34
CA ARG A 37 4.92 -11.38 6.15
C ARG A 37 3.54 -10.92 5.72
N LEU A 38 2.82 -11.68 4.89
CA LEU A 38 1.46 -11.33 4.50
C LEU A 38 0.50 -11.38 5.72
N ALA A 39 0.63 -12.39 6.59
CA ALA A 39 -0.16 -12.47 7.82
C ALA A 39 0.12 -11.29 8.77
N LEU A 40 1.39 -10.89 8.93
CA LEU A 40 1.77 -9.67 9.67
C LEU A 40 1.19 -8.40 9.02
N GLY A 41 1.19 -8.31 7.69
CA GLY A 41 0.56 -7.22 6.96
C GLY A 41 -0.93 -7.05 7.30
N PHE A 42 -1.67 -8.16 7.44
CA PHE A 42 -3.05 -8.12 7.91
C PHE A 42 -3.17 -7.65 9.37
N ARG A 43 -2.23 -7.99 10.26
CA ARG A 43 -2.19 -7.43 11.62
C ARG A 43 -1.97 -5.94 11.62
N VAL A 44 -1.06 -5.44 10.77
CA VAL A 44 -0.87 -3.99 10.60
C VAL A 44 -2.19 -3.35 10.18
N LEU A 45 -2.84 -3.83 9.12
CA LEU A 45 -4.13 -3.26 8.66
C LEU A 45 -5.19 -3.30 9.76
N ALA A 46 -5.30 -4.39 10.51
CA ALA A 46 -6.26 -4.51 11.61
C ALA A 46 -5.97 -3.53 12.76
N ASN A 47 -4.70 -3.38 13.15
CA ASN A 47 -4.28 -2.48 14.23
C ASN A 47 -4.59 -1.01 13.90
N PHE A 48 -4.56 -0.63 12.61
CA PHE A 48 -4.98 0.70 12.16
C PHE A 48 -6.49 0.84 11.90
N GLY A 49 -7.29 -0.20 12.16
CA GLY A 49 -8.75 -0.19 11.96
C GLY A 49 -9.17 -0.19 10.50
N LEU A 50 -8.37 -0.80 9.62
CA LEU A 50 -8.57 -0.76 8.16
C LEU A 50 -9.33 -1.97 7.60
N ALA A 51 -9.85 -2.83 8.47
CA ALA A 51 -10.76 -3.92 8.11
C ALA A 51 -12.21 -3.42 8.06
N GLU A 52 -13.02 -3.95 7.16
CA GLU A 52 -14.44 -3.61 7.02
C GLU A 52 -15.27 -4.88 6.78
N GLY A 53 -15.83 -5.44 7.84
CA GLY A 53 -16.58 -6.70 7.76
C GLY A 53 -15.78 -7.80 7.04
N VAL A 54 -16.30 -8.26 5.89
CA VAL A 54 -15.67 -9.27 5.02
C VAL A 54 -14.98 -8.68 3.79
N ALA A 55 -15.04 -7.35 3.61
CA ALA A 55 -14.44 -6.67 2.48
C ALA A 55 -12.93 -6.51 2.68
N GLY A 56 -12.23 -6.41 1.55
CA GLY A 56 -10.79 -6.21 1.51
C GLY A 56 -10.00 -7.50 1.34
N HIS A 57 -8.88 -7.37 0.65
CA HIS A 57 -7.99 -8.47 0.33
C HIS A 57 -6.59 -7.95 0.03
N VAL A 58 -5.60 -8.74 0.41
CA VAL A 58 -4.19 -8.50 0.09
C VAL A 58 -3.65 -9.75 -0.60
N THR A 59 -3.10 -9.59 -1.80
CA THR A 59 -2.50 -10.68 -2.57
C THR A 59 -0.99 -10.51 -2.61
N VAL A 60 -0.24 -11.60 -2.46
CA VAL A 60 1.19 -11.64 -2.79
C VAL A 60 1.46 -12.75 -3.80
N ARG A 61 2.28 -12.47 -4.82
CA ARG A 61 2.71 -13.44 -5.83
C ARG A 61 3.52 -14.55 -5.16
N ASP A 62 3.24 -15.79 -5.54
CA ASP A 62 3.94 -16.96 -5.03
C ASP A 62 5.34 -17.07 -5.70
N PRO A 63 6.45 -17.06 -4.94
CA PRO A 63 7.80 -17.12 -5.52
C PRO A 63 8.12 -18.45 -6.22
N VAL A 64 7.42 -19.53 -5.87
CA VAL A 64 7.60 -20.85 -6.49
C VAL A 64 6.75 -21.02 -7.76
N ASP A 65 5.55 -20.44 -7.79
CA ASP A 65 4.64 -20.46 -8.94
C ASP A 65 4.13 -19.03 -9.23
N PRO A 66 4.89 -18.24 -10.01
CA PRO A 66 4.62 -16.82 -10.23
C PRO A 66 3.27 -16.48 -10.89
N ASN A 67 2.54 -17.48 -11.40
CA ASN A 67 1.18 -17.33 -11.94
C ASN A 67 0.08 -17.52 -10.88
N SER A 68 0.48 -17.74 -9.63
CA SER A 68 -0.41 -17.91 -8.48
C SER A 68 -0.10 -16.90 -7.37
N PHE A 69 -1.06 -16.71 -6.48
CA PHE A 69 -1.04 -15.68 -5.44
C PHE A 69 -1.54 -16.26 -4.12
N TRP A 70 -0.93 -15.84 -3.02
CA TRP A 70 -1.45 -16.07 -1.67
C TRP A 70 -2.36 -14.92 -1.28
N VAL A 71 -3.50 -15.23 -0.66
CA VAL A 71 -4.53 -14.26 -0.26
C VAL A 71 -5.25 -14.72 1.01
N ASN A 72 -5.86 -13.79 1.73
CA ASN A 72 -6.72 -14.11 2.87
C ASN A 72 -7.96 -14.93 2.46
N PRO A 73 -8.40 -15.89 3.29
CA PRO A 73 -9.66 -16.58 3.07
C PRO A 73 -10.84 -15.63 3.31
N PHE A 74 -11.89 -15.79 2.53
CA PHE A 74 -13.09 -14.97 2.67
C PHE A 74 -13.78 -15.22 4.01
N GLY A 75 -14.11 -14.15 4.74
CA GLY A 75 -14.84 -14.21 6.01
C GLY A 75 -13.99 -14.28 7.28
N LEU A 76 -12.66 -14.44 7.18
CA LEU A 76 -11.77 -14.37 8.34
C LEU A 76 -11.31 -12.92 8.57
N HIS A 77 -11.50 -12.41 9.79
CA HIS A 77 -11.12 -11.04 10.14
C HIS A 77 -9.60 -10.83 10.06
N PHE A 78 -9.15 -9.65 9.60
CA PHE A 78 -7.73 -9.34 9.40
C PHE A 78 -6.87 -9.54 10.66
N SER A 79 -7.43 -9.32 11.85
CA SER A 79 -6.74 -9.53 13.13
C SER A 79 -6.57 -11.00 13.52
N LEU A 80 -7.11 -11.95 12.76
CA LEU A 80 -7.07 -13.39 13.09
C LEU A 80 -6.23 -14.21 12.09
N ILE A 81 -6.06 -13.74 10.85
CA ILE A 81 -5.34 -14.43 9.78
C ILE A 81 -3.94 -14.88 10.22
N ARG A 82 -3.60 -16.14 10.00
CA ARG A 82 -2.26 -16.72 10.13
C ARG A 82 -1.78 -17.24 8.79
N ASP A 83 -0.51 -17.60 8.72
CA ASP A 83 0.16 -18.13 7.53
C ASP A 83 -0.54 -19.37 6.98
N GLU A 84 -1.04 -20.22 7.88
CA GLU A 84 -1.77 -21.46 7.56
C GLU A 84 -3.18 -21.21 7.01
N ASP A 85 -3.79 -20.06 7.30
CA ASP A 85 -5.11 -19.69 6.81
C ASP A 85 -5.09 -19.18 5.36
N LEU A 86 -3.92 -18.70 4.90
CA LEU A 86 -3.77 -18.15 3.55
C LEU A 86 -4.05 -19.22 2.49
N ILE A 87 -4.87 -18.86 1.52
CA ILE A 87 -5.22 -19.70 0.38
C ILE A 87 -4.43 -19.28 -0.85
N ARG A 88 -4.14 -20.26 -1.71
CA ARG A 88 -3.47 -20.02 -3.01
C ARG A 88 -4.51 -19.97 -4.12
N VAL A 89 -4.47 -18.92 -4.92
CA VAL A 89 -5.37 -18.69 -6.06
C VAL A 89 -4.56 -18.47 -7.34
N ASN A 90 -5.12 -18.82 -8.49
CA ASN A 90 -4.57 -18.46 -9.79
C ASN A 90 -5.18 -17.14 -10.29
N HIS A 91 -4.76 -16.67 -11.46
CA HIS A 91 -5.32 -15.47 -12.10
C HIS A 91 -6.83 -15.51 -12.41
N GLU A 92 -7.46 -16.68 -12.43
CA GLU A 92 -8.89 -16.85 -12.74
C GLU A 92 -9.74 -16.79 -11.47
N ALA A 93 -9.16 -17.21 -10.34
CA ALA A 93 -9.78 -17.21 -9.01
C ALA A 93 -9.35 -16.00 -8.16
N ALA A 94 -8.30 -15.28 -8.54
CA ALA A 94 -7.88 -14.04 -7.91
C ALA A 94 -8.91 -12.93 -8.16
N TYR A 95 -9.15 -12.10 -7.15
CA TYR A 95 -10.05 -10.95 -7.24
C TYR A 95 -9.74 -10.12 -8.49
N ALA A 96 -10.78 -9.81 -9.27
CA ALA A 96 -10.66 -9.38 -10.68
C ALA A 96 -9.69 -8.20 -10.90
N ILE A 97 -9.59 -7.28 -9.94
CA ILE A 97 -8.67 -6.15 -10.00
C ILE A 97 -7.21 -6.60 -9.81
N HIS A 98 -6.91 -7.33 -8.72
CA HIS A 98 -5.55 -7.77 -8.42
C HIS A 98 -5.02 -8.73 -9.50
N ALA A 99 -5.89 -9.60 -10.02
CA ALA A 99 -5.54 -10.52 -11.09
C ALA A 99 -5.02 -9.81 -12.33
N GLU A 100 -5.69 -8.74 -12.77
CA GLU A 100 -5.31 -7.98 -13.96
C GLU A 100 -4.12 -7.06 -13.71
N ILE A 101 -3.98 -6.52 -12.49
CA ILE A 101 -2.76 -5.78 -12.09
C ILE A 101 -1.54 -6.70 -12.14
N HIS A 102 -1.59 -7.87 -11.50
CA HIS A 102 -0.46 -8.79 -11.50
C HIS A 102 -0.12 -9.32 -12.89
N LYS A 103 -1.09 -9.40 -13.83
CA LYS A 103 -0.83 -9.72 -15.25
C LYS A 103 -0.11 -8.57 -15.95
N ALA A 104 -0.60 -7.34 -15.78
CA ALA A 104 -0.07 -6.16 -16.44
C ALA A 104 1.29 -5.70 -15.89
N ARG A 105 1.56 -6.00 -14.61
CA ARG A 105 2.71 -5.53 -13.84
C ARG A 105 3.42 -6.71 -13.15
N PRO A 106 4.33 -7.42 -13.84
CA PRO A 106 5.14 -8.48 -13.21
C PRO A 106 5.99 -8.00 -12.03
N ASP A 107 6.36 -6.71 -12.02
CA ASP A 107 7.08 -6.05 -10.93
C ASP A 107 6.24 -5.84 -9.67
N VAL A 108 4.90 -5.90 -9.78
CA VAL A 108 4.00 -5.89 -8.63
C VAL A 108 3.91 -7.30 -8.06
N LEU A 109 4.55 -7.48 -6.90
CA LEU A 109 4.50 -8.70 -6.12
C LEU A 109 3.38 -8.68 -5.10
N CYS A 110 3.02 -7.52 -4.55
CA CYS A 110 1.94 -7.38 -3.57
C CYS A 110 0.93 -6.31 -4.01
N ALA A 111 -0.35 -6.57 -3.76
CA ALA A 111 -1.44 -5.61 -3.94
C ALA A 111 -2.37 -5.66 -2.73
N ALA A 112 -2.76 -4.50 -2.20
CA ALA A 112 -3.63 -4.37 -1.04
C ALA A 112 -4.84 -3.50 -1.38
N HIS A 113 -6.04 -3.97 -1.02
CA HIS A 113 -7.29 -3.22 -1.15
C HIS A 113 -8.14 -3.42 0.11
N SER A 114 -8.76 -2.33 0.57
CA SER A 114 -9.80 -2.39 1.61
C SER A 114 -10.75 -1.21 1.49
N HIS A 115 -11.87 -1.32 2.21
CA HIS A 115 -12.93 -0.32 2.33
C HIS A 115 -12.70 0.57 3.55
N SER A 116 -11.48 1.11 3.69
CA SER A 116 -11.11 1.95 4.82
C SER A 116 -11.95 3.23 4.89
N THR A 117 -12.21 3.72 6.10
CA THR A 117 -13.19 4.77 6.36
C THR A 117 -12.87 6.08 5.63
N TYR A 118 -11.66 6.61 5.80
CA TYR A 118 -11.29 7.89 5.20
C TYR A 118 -10.96 7.75 3.72
N GLY A 119 -10.37 6.63 3.32
CA GLY A 119 -10.13 6.28 1.93
C GLY A 119 -11.43 6.28 1.11
N ARG A 120 -12.49 5.63 1.61
CA ARG A 120 -13.82 5.67 0.97
C ARG A 120 -14.42 7.07 0.96
N ALA A 121 -14.36 7.77 2.09
CA ALA A 121 -14.89 9.14 2.18
C ALA A 121 -14.21 10.07 1.17
N PHE A 122 -12.89 9.95 1.01
CA PHE A 122 -12.14 10.74 0.04
C PHE A 122 -12.43 10.31 -1.40
N CYS A 123 -12.49 9.01 -1.69
CA CYS A 123 -12.86 8.49 -3.00
C CYS A 123 -14.26 8.97 -3.45
N ALA A 124 -15.19 9.22 -2.52
CA ALA A 124 -16.51 9.76 -2.83
C ALA A 124 -16.49 11.23 -3.31
N THR A 125 -15.39 11.96 -3.10
CA THR A 125 -15.22 13.33 -3.58
C THR A 125 -14.85 13.41 -5.06
N GLY A 126 -14.40 12.31 -5.67
CA GLY A 126 -14.07 12.25 -7.09
C GLY A 126 -12.84 13.08 -7.49
N ARG A 127 -11.88 13.28 -6.58
CA ARG A 127 -10.62 13.99 -6.86
C ARG A 127 -9.40 13.25 -6.31
N THR A 128 -8.21 13.70 -6.74
CA THR A 128 -6.91 13.24 -6.25
C THR A 128 -6.45 14.06 -5.03
N LEU A 129 -5.39 13.60 -4.36
CA LEU A 129 -4.81 14.31 -3.20
C LEU A 129 -4.17 15.65 -3.61
N ASP A 130 -4.36 16.68 -2.79
CA ASP A 130 -3.55 17.90 -2.87
C ASP A 130 -2.27 17.69 -2.05
N MET A 131 -1.12 18.21 -2.49
CA MET A 131 0.14 18.03 -1.74
C MET A 131 0.16 18.95 -0.51
N LEU A 132 -0.44 18.52 0.60
CA LEU A 132 -0.63 19.36 1.79
C LEU A 132 0.54 19.28 2.79
N THR A 133 1.09 18.09 3.01
CA THR A 133 2.19 17.85 3.95
C THR A 133 3.27 16.98 3.30
N GLN A 134 4.45 16.90 3.93
CA GLN A 134 5.56 16.10 3.44
C GLN A 134 5.17 14.65 3.12
N ASP A 135 4.28 14.07 3.93
CA ASP A 135 3.81 12.69 3.75
C ASP A 135 2.98 12.50 2.47
N PHE A 136 2.26 13.54 2.02
CA PHE A 136 1.49 13.49 0.78
C PHE A 136 2.42 13.36 -0.44
N CYS A 137 3.63 13.91 -0.34
CA CYS A 137 4.62 13.84 -1.40
C CYS A 137 5.05 12.41 -1.71
N VAL A 138 4.87 11.44 -0.80
CA VAL A 138 5.06 9.99 -1.10
C VAL A 138 4.19 9.53 -2.29
N PHE A 139 3.08 10.22 -2.55
CA PHE A 139 2.16 9.96 -3.66
C PHE A 139 2.20 11.02 -4.76
N TRP A 140 3.17 11.94 -4.77
CA TRP A 140 3.28 12.98 -5.80
C TRP A 140 3.38 12.35 -7.20
N ASN A 141 2.38 12.61 -8.05
CA ASN A 141 2.22 12.00 -9.39
C ASN A 141 2.32 10.46 -9.40
N ASP A 142 2.00 9.81 -8.27
CA ASP A 142 2.18 8.38 -8.09
C ASP A 142 0.92 7.68 -7.56
N HIS A 143 -0.23 8.31 -7.80
CA HIS A 143 -1.54 7.74 -7.58
C HIS A 143 -2.51 8.17 -8.68
N ILE A 144 -3.59 7.41 -8.85
CA ILE A 144 -4.68 7.75 -9.79
C ILE A 144 -6.01 7.91 -9.07
N LEU A 145 -6.94 8.58 -9.74
CA LEU A 145 -8.37 8.44 -9.49
C LEU A 145 -8.98 7.56 -10.59
N TRP A 146 -9.63 6.46 -10.19
CA TRP A 146 -10.53 5.71 -11.06
C TRP A 146 -11.96 6.08 -10.68
N SER A 147 -12.59 6.99 -11.43
CA SER A 147 -13.90 7.55 -11.07
C SER A 147 -15.09 6.65 -11.43
N ASN A 148 -14.89 5.62 -12.25
CA ASN A 148 -15.97 4.75 -12.69
C ASN A 148 -16.30 3.69 -11.62
N PHE A 149 -17.54 3.71 -11.12
CA PHE A 149 -18.07 2.68 -10.23
C PHE A 149 -19.17 1.89 -10.96
N ALA A 150 -18.87 0.66 -11.38
CA ALA A 150 -19.82 -0.19 -12.10
C ALA A 150 -20.59 -1.18 -11.18
N GLY A 151 -20.48 -1.04 -9.85
CA GLY A 151 -21.04 -1.97 -8.87
C GLY A 151 -20.00 -2.95 -8.34
N LEU A 152 -20.41 -4.19 -8.01
CA LEU A 152 -19.49 -5.20 -7.53
C LEU A 152 -18.51 -5.59 -8.66
N VAL A 153 -17.22 -5.34 -8.45
CA VAL A 153 -16.16 -5.55 -9.46
C VAL A 153 -15.86 -7.05 -9.61
N LEU A 154 -16.76 -7.76 -10.28
CA LEU A 154 -16.61 -9.18 -10.61
C LEU A 154 -16.11 -9.39 -12.06
N ALA A 155 -16.17 -8.36 -12.88
CA ALA A 155 -15.88 -8.45 -14.30
C ALA A 155 -14.40 -8.18 -14.61
N PRO A 156 -13.70 -9.07 -15.35
CA PRO A 156 -12.30 -8.85 -15.75
C PRO A 156 -12.08 -7.57 -16.56
N ALA A 157 -13.10 -7.08 -17.28
CA ALA A 157 -13.00 -5.87 -18.09
C ALA A 157 -12.71 -4.62 -17.25
N GLU A 158 -13.34 -4.49 -16.07
CA GLU A 158 -13.09 -3.38 -15.16
C GLU A 158 -11.72 -3.50 -14.50
N GLY A 159 -11.32 -4.71 -14.10
CA GLY A 159 -9.96 -4.97 -13.60
C GLY A 159 -8.88 -4.57 -14.61
N LYS A 160 -9.05 -4.89 -15.89
CA LYS A 160 -8.14 -4.45 -16.97
C LYS A 160 -8.08 -2.95 -17.12
N ALA A 161 -9.22 -2.27 -17.07
CA ALA A 161 -9.29 -0.83 -17.21
C ALA A 161 -8.61 -0.12 -16.02
N ILE A 162 -8.81 -0.61 -14.80
CA ILE A 162 -8.12 -0.12 -13.59
C ILE A 162 -6.62 -0.36 -13.71
N ALA A 163 -6.18 -1.56 -14.11
CA ALA A 163 -4.76 -1.86 -14.28
C ALA A 163 -4.10 -0.96 -15.34
N ALA A 164 -4.78 -0.72 -16.47
CA ALA A 164 -4.30 0.19 -17.51
C ALA A 164 -4.23 1.65 -17.03
N ALA A 165 -5.24 2.12 -16.30
CA ALA A 165 -5.25 3.46 -15.73
C ALA A 165 -4.15 3.65 -14.67
N LEU A 166 -3.92 2.64 -13.83
CA LEU A 166 -2.88 2.65 -12.80
C LEU A 166 -1.49 2.80 -13.44
N GLY A 167 -1.28 2.20 -14.62
CA GLY A 167 -0.02 2.32 -15.36
C GLY A 167 1.15 1.85 -14.52
N THR A 168 2.13 2.72 -14.29
CA THR A 168 3.30 2.45 -13.44
C THR A 168 3.14 2.89 -11.98
N LYS A 169 2.02 3.52 -11.62
CA LYS A 169 1.83 4.16 -10.32
C LYS A 169 1.61 3.16 -9.18
N LYS A 170 1.86 3.59 -7.94
CA LYS A 170 1.76 2.74 -6.73
C LYS A 170 0.38 2.70 -6.07
N ALA A 171 -0.52 3.62 -6.39
CA ALA A 171 -1.79 3.76 -5.67
C ALA A 171 -2.98 4.14 -6.56
N ALA A 172 -4.17 3.74 -6.15
CA ALA A 172 -5.44 4.13 -6.76
C ALA A 172 -6.49 4.52 -5.71
N LEU A 173 -7.15 5.63 -5.97
CA LEU A 173 -8.41 6.03 -5.35
C LEU A 173 -9.54 5.52 -6.25
N LEU A 174 -10.30 4.52 -5.80
CA LEU A 174 -11.40 3.93 -6.54
C LEU A 174 -12.70 4.63 -6.14
N GLY A 175 -13.22 5.46 -7.04
CA GLY A 175 -14.42 6.29 -6.85
C GLY A 175 -15.58 5.48 -6.29
N ASN A 176 -16.18 6.01 -5.21
CA ASN A 176 -17.29 5.37 -4.49
C ASN A 176 -17.00 3.95 -3.94
N HIS A 177 -15.74 3.50 -3.91
CA HIS A 177 -15.40 2.12 -3.56
C HIS A 177 -14.37 2.02 -2.43
N GLY A 178 -13.17 2.59 -2.58
CA GLY A 178 -12.10 2.45 -1.59
C GLY A 178 -10.72 2.71 -2.19
N ILE A 179 -9.67 2.40 -1.43
CA ILE A 179 -8.29 2.64 -1.85
C ILE A 179 -7.57 1.34 -2.17
N MET A 180 -6.53 1.43 -2.98
CA MET A 180 -5.67 0.31 -3.33
C MET A 180 -4.22 0.78 -3.47
N THR A 181 -3.29 -0.05 -3.02
CA THR A 181 -1.86 0.14 -3.22
C THR A 181 -1.24 -1.12 -3.81
N VAL A 182 -0.14 -0.95 -4.54
CA VAL A 182 0.60 -2.03 -5.19
C VAL A 182 2.09 -1.79 -5.03
N GLY A 183 2.88 -2.84 -4.94
CA GLY A 183 4.32 -2.71 -4.80
C GLY A 183 5.09 -4.03 -4.95
N PRO A 184 6.43 -3.95 -4.97
CA PRO A 184 7.29 -5.13 -5.10
C PRO A 184 7.55 -5.82 -3.75
N THR A 185 7.15 -5.22 -2.63
CA THR A 185 7.25 -5.84 -1.30
C THR A 185 5.93 -5.68 -0.53
N ILE A 186 5.68 -6.57 0.42
CA ILE A 186 4.48 -6.50 1.26
C ILE A 186 4.56 -5.25 2.15
N GLU A 187 5.73 -4.98 2.70
CA GLU A 187 5.99 -3.87 3.61
C GLU A 187 5.72 -2.52 2.95
N ALA A 188 6.26 -2.29 1.75
CA ALA A 188 6.01 -1.05 1.01
C ALA A 188 4.52 -0.90 0.68
N THR A 189 3.89 -1.98 0.19
CA THR A 189 2.48 -1.96 -0.18
C THR A 189 1.58 -1.62 1.01
N ILE A 190 1.82 -2.23 2.16
CA ILE A 190 1.05 -2.00 3.39
C ILE A 190 1.36 -0.63 3.99
N ALA A 191 2.63 -0.20 4.02
CA ALA A 191 3.02 1.13 4.50
C ALA A 191 2.33 2.24 3.69
N TRP A 192 2.36 2.12 2.36
CA TRP A 192 1.66 3.04 1.48
C TRP A 192 0.14 2.97 1.69
N PHE A 193 -0.43 1.80 1.97
CA PHE A 193 -1.87 1.70 2.25
C PHE A 193 -2.25 2.48 3.52
N VAL A 194 -1.51 2.26 4.62
CA VAL A 194 -1.71 2.98 5.89
C VAL A 194 -1.51 4.48 5.69
N LEU A 195 -0.46 4.89 4.97
CA LEU A 195 -0.18 6.30 4.74
C LEU A 195 -1.25 6.95 3.85
N LEU A 196 -1.69 6.28 2.79
CA LEU A 196 -2.73 6.79 1.90
C LEU A 196 -4.05 7.02 2.65
N GLU A 197 -4.44 6.10 3.53
CA GLU A 197 -5.59 6.31 4.43
C GLU A 197 -5.41 7.56 5.29
N ARG A 198 -4.21 7.78 5.86
CA ARG A 198 -3.92 8.96 6.68
C ARG A 198 -3.92 10.24 5.87
N CYS A 199 -3.40 10.23 4.65
CA CYS A 199 -3.51 11.37 3.73
C CYS A 199 -4.97 11.69 3.42
N CYS A 200 -5.81 10.68 3.15
CA CYS A 200 -7.25 10.87 2.95
C CYS A 200 -7.92 11.49 4.18
N GLN A 201 -7.59 11.01 5.38
CA GLN A 201 -8.09 11.57 6.65
C GLN A 201 -7.71 13.04 6.81
N ILE A 202 -6.42 13.35 6.63
CA ILE A 202 -5.88 14.70 6.81
C ILE A 202 -6.49 15.66 5.79
N GLN A 203 -6.59 15.25 4.52
CA GLN A 203 -7.18 16.07 3.47
C GLN A 203 -8.64 16.43 3.78
N LEU A 204 -9.46 15.45 4.17
CA LEU A 204 -10.86 15.71 4.53
C LEU A 204 -11.00 16.68 5.72
N LEU A 205 -10.13 16.55 6.73
CA LEU A 205 -10.10 17.48 7.88
C LEU A 205 -9.62 18.87 7.47
N ALA A 206 -8.61 18.95 6.61
CA ALA A 206 -8.08 20.21 6.10
C ALA A 206 -9.13 20.94 5.25
N ASP A 207 -9.81 20.23 4.35
CA ASP A 207 -10.91 20.75 3.54
C ASP A 207 -12.03 21.34 4.41
N ALA A 208 -12.45 20.59 5.45
CA ALA A 208 -13.49 21.05 6.37
C ALA A 208 -13.06 22.32 7.13
N SER A 209 -11.80 22.38 7.59
CA SER A 209 -11.23 23.57 8.25
C SER A 209 -11.14 24.76 7.30
N SER A 210 -10.71 24.54 6.06
CA SER A 210 -10.65 25.55 5.00
C SER A 210 -12.03 26.10 4.67
N ALA A 211 -13.03 25.23 4.49
CA ALA A 211 -14.41 25.63 4.23
C ALA A 211 -15.03 26.41 5.41
N GLY A 212 -14.79 25.99 6.65
CA GLY A 212 -15.31 26.67 7.84
C GLY A 212 -14.65 28.02 8.12
N SER A 213 -13.36 28.16 7.81
CA SER A 213 -12.61 29.41 8.03
C SER A 213 -12.61 30.37 6.85
N GLY A 214 -12.98 29.90 5.65
CA GLY A 214 -12.87 30.64 4.39
C GLY A 214 -11.42 30.88 3.92
N LYS A 215 -10.42 30.31 4.61
CA LYS A 215 -9.01 30.42 4.21
C LYS A 215 -8.66 29.26 3.27
N PRO A 216 -8.06 29.53 2.10
CA PRO A 216 -7.65 28.47 1.18
C PRO A 216 -6.56 27.59 1.81
N LEU A 217 -6.50 26.34 1.38
CA LEU A 217 -5.42 25.43 1.74
C LEU A 217 -4.08 25.93 1.19
N LEU A 218 -3.01 25.70 1.95
CA LEU A 218 -1.65 25.87 1.48
C LEU A 218 -1.16 24.53 0.91
N THR A 219 -0.69 24.55 -0.34
CA THR A 219 -0.14 23.39 -1.02
C THR A 219 1.36 23.52 -1.21
N ILE A 220 2.07 22.40 -1.12
CA ILE A 220 3.49 22.27 -1.46
C ILE A 220 3.64 22.45 -2.98
N GLY A 221 4.66 23.22 -3.39
CA GLY A 221 4.97 23.44 -4.81
C GLY A 221 5.43 22.17 -5.52
N GLU A 222 5.28 22.13 -6.85
CA GLU A 222 5.62 20.92 -7.63
C GLU A 222 7.08 20.51 -7.47
N HIS A 223 7.99 21.49 -7.42
CA HIS A 223 9.42 21.24 -7.25
C HIS A 223 9.70 20.58 -5.88
N GLU A 224 9.16 21.15 -4.80
CA GLU A 224 9.34 20.63 -3.44
C GLU A 224 8.67 19.26 -3.27
N ALA A 225 7.49 19.06 -3.86
CA ALA A 225 6.78 17.79 -3.79
C ALA A 225 7.52 16.69 -4.55
N LYS A 226 8.05 16.99 -5.75
CA LYS A 226 8.92 16.07 -6.49
C LYS A 226 10.19 15.73 -5.71
N SER A 227 10.88 16.74 -5.21
CA SER A 227 12.13 16.57 -4.46
C SER A 227 11.93 15.72 -3.21
N THR A 228 10.81 15.93 -2.51
CA THR A 228 10.41 15.12 -1.37
C THR A 228 10.07 13.69 -1.80
N TRP A 229 9.36 13.49 -2.92
CA TRP A 229 9.08 12.16 -3.46
C TRP A 229 10.38 11.41 -3.81
N GLU A 230 11.38 12.07 -4.38
CA GLU A 230 12.68 11.46 -4.68
C GLU A 230 13.39 10.99 -3.40
N ALA A 231 13.19 11.71 -2.29
CA ALA A 231 13.76 11.36 -0.98
C ALA A 231 13.02 10.22 -0.26
N VAL A 232 11.68 10.21 -0.27
CA VAL A 232 10.86 9.32 0.60
C VAL A 232 9.77 8.53 -0.10
N GLY A 233 9.52 8.80 -1.39
CA GLY A 233 8.46 8.18 -2.19
C GLY A 233 8.88 6.91 -2.94
N THR A 234 10.16 6.54 -2.89
CA THR A 234 10.69 5.37 -3.60
C THR A 234 10.26 4.04 -2.96
N THR A 235 10.42 2.95 -3.70
CA THR A 235 10.16 1.59 -3.19
C THR A 235 10.99 1.24 -1.96
N GLY A 236 12.29 1.55 -1.98
CA GLY A 236 13.21 1.23 -0.87
C GLY A 236 12.81 1.95 0.41
N ASN A 237 12.50 3.24 0.29
CA ASN A 237 11.93 4.02 1.38
C ASN A 237 10.57 3.49 1.82
N GLY A 238 9.69 3.05 0.90
CA GLY A 238 8.41 2.42 1.26
C GLY A 238 8.60 1.16 2.10
N TYR A 239 9.55 0.29 1.73
CA TYR A 239 9.90 -0.89 2.51
C TYR A 239 10.39 -0.48 3.91
N PHE A 240 11.33 0.46 3.99
CA PHE A 240 11.86 0.97 5.26
C PHE A 240 10.80 1.65 6.15
N GLN A 241 9.87 2.41 5.57
CA GLN A 241 8.73 3.01 6.28
C GLN A 241 7.78 1.95 6.85
N GLY A 242 7.65 0.80 6.17
CA GLY A 242 6.84 -0.31 6.65
C GLY A 242 7.46 -1.04 7.83
N LEU A 243 8.79 -1.14 7.89
CA LEU A 243 9.52 -1.91 8.89
C LEU A 243 9.06 -1.67 10.35
N PRO A 244 8.92 -0.43 10.87
CA PRO A 244 8.40 -0.20 12.21
C PRO A 244 6.96 -0.68 12.43
N LEU A 245 6.11 -0.67 11.40
CA LEU A 245 4.74 -1.19 11.50
C LEU A 245 4.76 -2.71 11.70
N PHE A 246 5.65 -3.40 10.99
CA PHE A 246 5.83 -4.84 11.11
C PHE A 246 6.48 -5.23 12.44
N GLN A 247 7.37 -4.41 13.00
CA GLN A 247 7.90 -4.65 14.36
C GLN A 247 6.81 -4.73 15.42
N VAL A 248 5.77 -3.89 15.31
CA VAL A 248 4.63 -3.92 16.24
C VAL A 248 3.80 -5.17 16.00
N ALA A 249 3.53 -5.51 14.74
CA ALA A 249 2.78 -6.73 14.39
C ALA A 249 3.50 -8.02 14.83
N GLU A 250 4.83 -8.08 14.73
CA GLU A 250 5.66 -9.22 15.18
C GLU A 250 5.45 -9.52 16.67
N GLN A 251 5.24 -8.48 17.50
CA GLN A 251 5.00 -8.68 18.93
C GLN A 251 3.73 -9.50 19.21
N GLU A 252 2.71 -9.41 18.36
CA GLU A 252 1.48 -10.21 18.50
C GLU A 252 1.73 -11.70 18.24
N PHE A 253 2.77 -12.03 17.48
CA PHE A 253 3.22 -13.40 17.24
C PHE A 253 4.26 -13.88 18.26
N ASN A 254 4.57 -13.07 19.29
CA ASN A 254 5.70 -13.27 20.21
C ASN A 254 7.06 -13.28 19.51
N GLU A 255 7.18 -12.53 18.41
CA GLU A 255 8.40 -12.39 17.62
C GLU A 255 9.04 -11.03 17.86
N ARG A 256 10.36 -10.95 17.61
CA ARG A 256 11.09 -9.68 17.67
C ARG A 256 12.27 -9.73 16.71
N SER A 257 12.20 -8.99 15.61
CA SER A 257 13.31 -8.85 14.67
C SER A 257 13.94 -7.45 14.72
N PHE A 258 15.22 -7.37 14.34
CA PHE A 258 15.88 -6.08 14.15
C PHE A 258 15.27 -5.36 12.94
N LEU A 259 14.79 -4.13 13.13
CA LEU A 259 14.05 -3.37 12.13
C LEU A 259 12.83 -4.09 11.54
N GLY A 260 12.21 -5.09 12.19
CA GLY A 260 10.98 -5.68 11.64
C GLY A 260 11.20 -6.46 10.35
N LYS A 261 12.45 -6.88 10.04
CA LYS A 261 12.81 -7.60 8.82
C LYS A 261 12.41 -9.08 8.83
N GLY A 262 11.76 -9.54 9.90
CA GLY A 262 11.46 -10.94 10.15
C GLY A 262 12.62 -11.68 10.80
N LEU A 263 12.33 -12.87 11.34
CA LEU A 263 13.35 -13.77 11.87
C LEU A 263 14.15 -14.34 10.69
N LYS A 264 15.48 -14.20 10.72
CA LYS A 264 16.34 -14.89 9.74
C LYS A 264 16.13 -16.40 9.91
N ALA A 265 15.95 -17.12 8.81
CA ALA A 265 16.07 -18.58 8.83
C ALA A 265 17.44 -18.94 9.41
N ALA A 266 17.44 -19.71 10.48
CA ALA A 266 18.65 -20.21 11.13
C ALA A 266 19.32 -21.31 10.29
#